data_AF-A0A453FJS0-F1
#
_entry.id   AF-A0A453FJS0-F1
#
_cell.length_a   1.000
_cell.length_b   1.000
_cell.length_c   1.000
_cell.angle_alpha   90.00
_cell.angle_beta   90.00
_cell.angle_gamma   90.00
#
_symmetry.space_group_name_H-M   'P 1'
#
loop_
_entity.id
_entity.type
_entity.pdbx_description
1 polymer ?
#
loop_
_entity_poly.entity_id
_entity_poly.type
_entity_poly.pdbx_seq_one_letter_code
_entity_poly.pdbx_strand_id
1 'polypeptide(L)'
;MFPWKEVFLLPVQWHALALGLFASIIAPFGGFFASGFKRAFKIKDFGDSIPGHGGITDRMDCQMVMAVFAYIYHQSFISPHNFSVDTILDQIVRNLTYEEQKSLYQQLGEIFRERQFMQS
;
A
#
# COMPACT_ATOMS: atom_id res chain seq x y z
N MET A 1 -9.32 30.63 -30.78
CA MET A 1 -8.08 30.95 -30.04
C MET A 1 -8.32 30.54 -28.60
N PHE A 2 -8.01 29.29 -28.25
CA PHE A 2 -8.30 28.74 -26.92
C PHE A 2 -7.19 29.17 -25.96
N PRO A 3 -7.50 29.83 -24.82
CA PRO A 3 -6.52 30.18 -23.84
C PRO A 3 -6.28 28.93 -22.99
N TRP A 4 -5.23 28.16 -23.32
CA TRP A 4 -4.76 27.10 -22.44
C TRP A 4 -4.16 27.77 -21.20
N LYS A 5 -5.03 27.99 -20.21
CA LYS A 5 -4.67 28.34 -18.84
C LYS A 5 -3.89 27.15 -18.27
N GLU A 6 -2.66 27.42 -17.84
CA GLU A 6 -1.85 26.63 -16.90
C GLU A 6 -2.68 25.56 -16.16
N VAL A 7 -2.53 24.30 -16.55
CA VAL A 7 -3.22 23.20 -15.87
C VAL A 7 -2.48 22.96 -14.57
N PHE A 8 -3.00 23.49 -13.47
CA PHE A 8 -2.48 23.20 -12.13
C PHE A 8 -2.76 21.74 -11.80
N LEU A 9 -1.77 20.89 -12.08
CA LEU A 9 -1.84 19.47 -11.75
C LEU A 9 -1.46 19.25 -10.29
N LEU A 10 -2.44 18.91 -9.46
CA LEU A 10 -2.19 18.53 -8.07
C LEU A 10 -1.61 17.10 -8.02
N PRO A 11 -0.73 16.78 -7.06
CA PRO A 11 -0.16 15.42 -6.93
C PRO A 11 -1.22 14.32 -6.87
N VAL A 12 -2.39 14.59 -6.29
CA VAL A 12 -3.52 13.65 -6.21
C VAL A 12 -4.03 13.22 -7.59
N GLN A 13 -3.93 14.07 -8.61
CA GLN A 13 -4.41 13.75 -9.95
C GLN A 13 -3.54 12.69 -10.63
N TRP A 14 -2.23 12.68 -10.36
CA TRP A 14 -1.33 11.61 -10.82
C TRP A 14 -1.68 10.26 -10.18
N HIS A 15 -2.01 10.26 -8.88
CA HIS A 15 -2.45 9.06 -8.17
C HIS A 15 -3.81 8.56 -8.69
N ALA A 16 -4.74 9.48 -8.95
CA ALA A 16 -6.04 9.15 -9.53
C ALA A 16 -5.92 8.54 -10.93
N LEU A 17 -5.01 9.06 -11.77
CA LEU A 17 -4.72 8.49 -13.08
C LEU A 17 -4.14 7.07 -12.98
N ALA A 18 -3.19 6.85 -12.08
CA ALA A 18 -2.60 5.53 -11.88
C ALA A 18 -3.63 4.49 -11.38
N LEU A 19 -4.43 4.85 -10.36
CA LEU A 19 -5.50 4.01 -9.85
C LEU A 19 -6.59 3.74 -10.91
N GLY A 20 -6.96 4.76 -11.68
CA GLY A 20 -7.96 4.66 -12.75
C GLY A 20 -7.51 3.76 -13.90
N LEU A 21 -6.24 3.87 -14.33
CA LEU A 21 -5.68 3.00 -15.36
C LEU A 21 -5.65 1.54 -14.90
N PHE A 22 -5.22 1.30 -13.66
CA PHE A 22 -5.22 -0.04 -13.08
C PHE A 22 -6.64 -0.62 -13.01
N ALA A 23 -7.61 0.16 -12.52
CA ALA A 23 -9.00 -0.27 -12.45
C ALA A 23 -9.57 -0.62 -13.84
N SER A 24 -9.23 0.15 -14.88
CA SER A 24 -9.65 -0.13 -16.25
C SER A 24 -9.11 -1.46 -16.79
N ILE A 25 -7.88 -1.84 -16.40
CA ILE A 25 -7.26 -3.09 -16.85
C ILE A 25 -7.84 -4.28 -16.07
N ILE A 26 -8.09 -4.13 -14.77
CA ILE A 26 -8.54 -5.22 -13.89
C ILE A 26 -10.05 -5.47 -13.95
N ALA A 27 -10.86 -4.45 -14.23
CA ALA A 27 -12.32 -4.59 -14.32
C ALA A 27 -12.79 -5.71 -15.26
N PRO A 28 -12.21 -5.90 -16.47
CA PRO A 28 -12.49 -7.06 -17.32
C PRO A 28 -12.15 -8.41 -16.68
N PHE A 29 -11.06 -8.50 -15.90
CA PHE A 29 -10.63 -9.75 -15.26
C PHE A 29 -11.48 -10.15 -14.06
N GLY A 30 -12.09 -9.19 -13.36
CA GLY A 30 -13.02 -9.47 -12.25
C GLY A 30 -14.21 -10.35 -12.67
N GLY A 31 -14.78 -10.08 -13.86
CA GLY A 31 -15.87 -10.89 -14.41
C GLY A 31 -15.44 -12.32 -14.78
N PHE A 32 -14.20 -12.51 -15.22
CA PHE A 32 -13.64 -13.82 -15.52
C PHE A 32 -13.34 -14.64 -14.26
N PHE A 33 -12.87 -13.99 -13.18
CA PHE A 33 -12.60 -14.65 -11.90
C PHE A 33 -13.90 -15.19 -11.28
N ALA A 34 -14.93 -14.35 -11.24
CA ALA A 34 -16.30 -14.70 -10.88
C ALA A 34 -16.81 -15.94 -11.64
N SER A 35 -16.70 -15.92 -12.97
CA SER A 35 -17.14 -17.04 -13.82
C SER A 35 -16.32 -18.33 -13.60
N GLY A 36 -15.01 -18.20 -13.36
CA GLY A 36 -14.09 -19.33 -13.13
C GLY A 36 -14.28 -19.97 -11.76
N PHE A 37 -14.45 -19.15 -10.72
CA PHE A 37 -14.66 -19.58 -9.33
C PHE A 37 -15.99 -20.32 -9.19
N LYS A 38 -17.07 -19.78 -9.79
CA LYS A 38 -18.39 -20.46 -9.87
C LYS A 38 -18.29 -21.84 -10.54
N ARG A 39 -17.41 -22.00 -11.53
CA ARG A 39 -17.21 -23.30 -12.23
C ARG A 39 -16.33 -24.26 -11.42
N ALA A 40 -15.33 -23.74 -10.71
CA ALA A 40 -14.40 -24.53 -9.89
C ALA A 40 -15.08 -25.13 -8.65
N PHE A 41 -15.99 -24.39 -8.01
CA PHE A 41 -16.60 -24.86 -6.77
C PHE A 41 -17.77 -25.81 -6.96
N LYS A 42 -18.39 -25.94 -8.16
CA LYS A 42 -19.53 -26.86 -8.43
C LYS A 42 -20.69 -26.81 -7.41
N ILE A 43 -20.69 -25.88 -6.46
CA ILE A 43 -21.73 -25.67 -5.46
C ILE A 43 -22.75 -24.77 -6.13
N LYS A 44 -23.87 -25.38 -6.52
CA LYS A 44 -25.01 -24.69 -7.12
C LYS A 44 -25.89 -23.98 -6.07
N ASP A 45 -25.74 -24.25 -4.78
CA ASP A 45 -26.81 -23.93 -3.81
C ASP A 45 -26.31 -23.23 -2.53
N PHE A 46 -25.98 -21.94 -2.63
CA PHE A 46 -26.11 -21.01 -1.48
C PHE A 46 -26.81 -19.71 -1.89
N GLY A 47 -27.82 -19.81 -2.77
CA GLY A 47 -28.37 -18.63 -3.44
C GLY A 47 -29.87 -18.62 -3.69
N ASP A 48 -30.67 -19.48 -3.05
CA ASP A 48 -32.13 -19.34 -3.07
C ASP A 48 -32.64 -18.20 -2.16
N SER A 49 -31.75 -17.37 -1.61
CA SER A 49 -32.21 -16.30 -0.71
C SER A 49 -32.76 -15.07 -1.43
N ILE A 50 -32.36 -14.71 -2.67
CA ILE A 50 -33.01 -13.62 -3.42
C ILE A 50 -32.88 -13.83 -4.94
N PRO A 51 -33.97 -14.20 -5.66
CA PRO A 51 -33.97 -14.32 -7.11
C PRO A 51 -33.95 -12.91 -7.74
N GLY A 52 -32.86 -12.57 -8.45
CA GLY A 52 -32.76 -11.34 -9.26
C GLY A 52 -31.65 -10.35 -8.88
N HIS A 53 -30.89 -10.58 -7.80
CA HIS A 53 -29.69 -9.79 -7.49
C HIS A 53 -28.43 -10.54 -7.93
N GLY A 54 -27.83 -10.09 -9.04
CA GLY A 54 -26.57 -10.62 -9.57
C GLY A 54 -25.50 -10.72 -8.48
N GLY A 55 -24.85 -11.89 -8.42
CA GLY A 55 -24.10 -12.42 -7.29
C GLY A 55 -23.21 -11.41 -6.55
N ILE A 56 -23.46 -11.26 -5.26
CA ILE A 56 -22.60 -10.52 -4.32
C ILE A 56 -21.16 -11.04 -4.40
N THR A 57 -20.95 -12.35 -4.54
CA THR A 57 -19.63 -12.98 -4.68
C THR A 57 -18.84 -12.45 -5.89
N ASP A 58 -19.49 -12.30 -7.06
CA ASP A 58 -18.84 -11.76 -8.25
C ASP A 58 -18.41 -10.29 -8.08
N ARG A 59 -19.16 -9.54 -7.25
CA ARG A 59 -18.84 -8.15 -6.92
C ARG A 59 -17.73 -8.06 -5.87
N MET A 60 -17.73 -8.96 -4.89
CA MET A 60 -16.76 -8.94 -3.79
C MET A 60 -15.35 -9.33 -4.24
N ASP A 61 -15.19 -10.25 -5.20
CA ASP A 61 -13.86 -10.68 -5.67
C ASP A 61 -13.10 -9.52 -6.35
N CYS A 62 -13.79 -8.80 -7.25
CA CYS A 62 -13.20 -7.63 -7.93
C CYS A 62 -12.90 -6.50 -6.93
N GLN A 63 -13.80 -6.26 -5.98
CA GLN A 63 -13.61 -5.24 -4.94
C GLN A 63 -12.45 -5.58 -4.01
N MET A 64 -12.25 -6.85 -3.66
CA MET A 64 -11.13 -7.28 -2.83
C MET A 64 -9.79 -7.06 -3.53
N VAL A 65 -9.66 -7.41 -4.81
CA VAL A 65 -8.43 -7.17 -5.58
C VAL A 65 -8.15 -5.66 -5.70
N MET A 66 -9.18 -4.86 -5.97
CA MET A 66 -9.04 -3.40 -6.02
C MET A 66 -8.65 -2.80 -4.67
N ALA A 67 -9.22 -3.29 -3.56
CA ALA A 67 -8.90 -2.82 -2.22
C ALA A 67 -7.45 -3.14 -1.82
N VAL A 68 -6.97 -4.36 -2.10
CA VAL A 68 -5.58 -4.75 -1.83
C VAL A 68 -4.61 -3.89 -2.62
N PHE A 69 -4.88 -3.66 -3.90
CA PHE A 69 -4.04 -2.79 -4.72
C PHE A 69 -4.03 -1.34 -4.20
N ALA A 70 -5.19 -0.77 -3.90
CA ALA A 70 -5.29 0.59 -3.37
C ALA A 70 -4.53 0.74 -2.04
N TYR A 71 -4.59 -0.27 -1.17
CA TYR A 71 -3.85 -0.28 0.09
C TYR A 71 -2.33 -0.28 -0.11
N ILE A 72 -1.82 -1.17 -0.96
CA ILE A 72 -0.38 -1.25 -1.27
C ILE A 72 0.08 0.04 -1.94
N TYR A 73 -0.69 0.54 -2.91
CA TYR A 73 -0.38 1.78 -3.61
C TYR A 73 -0.32 2.98 -2.65
N HIS A 74 -1.27 3.07 -1.71
CA HIS A 74 -1.25 4.09 -0.67
C HIS A 74 -0.02 3.98 0.23
N GLN A 75 0.30 2.79 0.73
CA GLN A 75 1.49 2.58 1.57
C GLN A 75 2.80 2.88 0.86
N SER A 76 2.92 2.53 -0.42
CA SER A 76 4.19 2.69 -1.17
C SER A 76 4.40 4.11 -1.71
N PHE A 77 3.35 4.78 -2.18
CA PHE A 77 3.46 6.05 -2.90
C PHE A 77 2.93 7.26 -2.13
N ILE A 78 1.90 7.07 -1.30
CA ILE A 78 1.20 8.17 -0.62
C ILE A 78 1.68 8.32 0.81
N SER A 79 2.02 7.23 1.50
CA SER A 79 2.51 7.24 2.88
C SER A 79 4.00 7.60 2.90
N PRO A 80 4.39 8.82 3.27
CA PRO A 80 5.79 9.10 3.49
C PRO A 80 6.24 8.32 4.73
N HIS A 81 7.13 7.36 4.54
CA HIS A 81 7.80 6.65 5.64
C HIS A 81 8.81 7.60 6.31
N ASN A 82 8.31 8.62 6.99
CA ASN A 82 9.10 9.53 7.79
C ASN A 82 9.47 8.81 9.09
N PHE A 83 10.48 7.95 9.03
CA PHE A 83 11.08 7.38 10.22
C PHE A 83 11.69 8.51 11.05
N SER A 84 10.96 8.93 12.09
CA SER A 84 11.43 9.93 13.03
C SER A 84 12.44 9.29 13.97
N VAL A 85 13.41 10.08 14.45
CA VAL A 85 14.43 9.60 15.40
C VAL A 85 13.77 9.01 16.65
N ASP A 86 12.65 9.58 17.09
CA ASP A 86 11.84 9.07 18.21
C ASP A 86 11.30 7.66 17.97
N THR A 87 10.85 7.35 16.75
CA THR A 87 10.34 6.03 16.39
C THR A 87 11.47 5.00 16.38
N ILE A 88 12.65 5.39 15.91
CA ILE A 88 13.84 4.53 15.90
C ILE A 88 14.31 4.28 17.34
N LEU A 89 14.33 5.32 18.18
CA LEU A 89 14.69 5.20 19.60
C LEU A 89 13.71 4.30 20.36
N ASP A 90 12.40 4.46 20.18
CA ASP A 90 11.39 3.62 20.82
C ASP A 90 11.52 2.16 20.36
N GLN A 91 11.79 1.94 19.06
CA GLN A 91 12.01 0.59 18.53
C GLN A 91 13.30 -0.05 19.06
N ILE A 92 14.37 0.73 19.22
CA ILE A 92 15.63 0.25 19.81
C ILE A 92 15.43 -0.12 21.29
N VAL A 93 14.78 0.75 22.06
CA VAL A 93 14.58 0.54 23.50
C VAL A 93 13.66 -0.66 23.77
N ARG A 94 12.67 -0.91 22.91
CA ARG A 94 11.74 -2.04 23.07
C ARG A 94 12.31 -3.38 22.63
N ASN A 95 13.15 -3.40 21.59
CA ASN A 95 13.62 -4.65 20.99
C ASN A 95 15.05 -5.05 21.38
N LEU A 96 15.90 -4.13 21.85
CA LEU A 96 17.27 -4.47 22.26
C LEU A 96 17.38 -4.63 23.78
N THR A 97 18.19 -5.60 24.20
CA THR A 97 18.58 -5.75 25.60
C THR A 97 19.55 -4.65 26.04
N TYR A 98 19.67 -4.41 27.34
CA TYR A 98 20.51 -3.34 27.89
C TYR A 98 21.99 -3.42 27.44
N GLU A 99 22.54 -4.64 27.33
CA GLU A 99 23.91 -4.85 26.84
C GLU A 99 24.06 -4.46 25.36
N GLU A 100 23.08 -4.76 24.53
CA GLU A 100 23.08 -4.38 23.11
C GLU A 100 22.89 -2.86 22.94
N GLN A 101 22.05 -2.23 23.78
CA GLN A 101 21.89 -0.77 23.81
C GLN A 101 23.21 -0.08 24.18
N LYS A 102 23.95 -0.63 25.14
CA LYS A 102 25.26 -0.09 25.56
C LYS A 102 26.32 -0.25 24.46
N SER A 103 26.36 -1.40 23.79
CA SER A 103 27.23 -1.64 22.63
C SER A 103 26.94 -0.65 21.49
N LEU A 104 25.67 -0.44 21.17
CA LEU A 104 25.23 0.52 20.16
C LEU A 104 25.67 1.95 20.49
N TYR A 105 25.49 2.37 21.75
CA TYR A 105 25.93 3.69 22.22
C TYR A 105 27.44 3.90 22.07
N GLN A 106 28.24 2.87 22.40
CA GLN A 106 29.69 2.92 22.24
C GLN A 106 30.09 3.06 20.76
N GLN A 107 29.50 2.27 19.87
CA GLN A 107 29.78 2.32 18.42
C GLN A 107 29.39 3.67 17.81
N LEU A 108 28.22 4.21 18.16
CA LEU A 108 27.79 5.54 17.72
C LEU A 108 28.78 6.62 18.16
N GLY A 109 29.25 6.55 19.41
CA GLY A 109 30.24 7.47 19.95
C GLY A 109 31.58 7.46 19.20
N GLU A 110 32.04 6.28 18.76
CA GLU A 110 33.25 6.17 17.92
C GLU A 110 33.05 6.78 16.53
N ILE A 111 31.92 6.48 15.87
CA ILE A 111 31.60 7.02 14.54
C ILE A 111 31.55 8.56 14.56
N PHE A 112 30.95 9.17 15.59
CA PHE A 112 30.92 10.63 15.70
C PHE A 112 32.32 11.22 15.89
N ARG A 113 33.17 10.56 16.67
CA ARG A 113 34.55 10.99 16.91
C ARG A 113 35.39 10.93 15.63
N GLU A 114 35.26 9.86 14.85
CA GLU A 114 35.92 9.73 13.54
C GLU A 114 35.44 10.78 12.55
N ARG A 115 34.13 11.06 12.49
CA ARG A 115 33.59 12.09 11.60
C ARG A 115 34.06 13.50 11.98
N GLN A 116 34.19 13.82 13.27
CA GLN A 116 34.75 15.10 13.71
C GLN A 116 36.22 15.25 13.32
N PHE A 117 37.01 14.18 13.44
CA PHE A 117 38.41 14.17 13.02
C PHE A 117 38.61 14.30 11.50
N MET A 118 37.68 13.79 10.68
CA MET A 118 37.73 13.97 9.22
C MET A 118 37.32 15.37 8.75
N GLN A 119 36.69 16.18 9.60
CA GLN A 119 36.26 17.54 9.26
C GLN A 119 37.21 18.65 9.76
N SER A 120 38.28 18.27 10.48
CA SER A 120 39.37 19.16 10.94
C SER A 120 40.62 19.02 10.09
#